data_AF-A0A9E4UQ65-F1
#
_entry.id   AF-A0A9E4UQ65-F1
#
_cell.length_a   1.000
_cell.length_b   1.000
_cell.length_c   1.000
_cell.angle_alpha   90.00
_cell.angle_beta   90.00
_cell.angle_gamma   90.00
#
_symmetry.space_group_name_H-M   'P 1'
#
loop_
_entity.id
_entity.type
_entity.pdbx_description
1 polymer ?
#
loop_
_entity_poly.entity_id
_entity_poly.type
_entity_poly.pdbx_seq_one_letter_code
_entity_poly.pdbx_strand_id
1 'polypeptide(L)'
;HVLDFGMTVSEAVEAPRWRNTHSPTESNFPHTCENELLVESRMAADTRSALERRGHSLNLLDPWGASGSEIMIQVDPEAGALHGAADPRRDGYAIGW
;
A
#
# COMPACT_ATOMS: atom_id res chain seq x y z
N HIS A 1 7.31 0.11 6.74
CA HIS A 1 7.98 -0.84 5.82
C HIS A 1 9.49 -0.71 5.87
N VAL A 2 10.08 0.38 5.39
CA VAL A 2 11.55 0.55 5.38
C VAL A 2 12.14 0.60 6.80
N LEU A 3 11.60 1.44 7.69
CA LEU A 3 12.15 1.61 9.04
C LEU A 3 11.86 0.41 9.95
N ASP A 4 10.59 0.00 10.05
CA ASP A 4 10.18 -1.02 11.04
C ASP A 4 10.52 -2.46 10.61
N PHE A 5 10.56 -2.73 9.29
CA PHE A 5 10.74 -4.08 8.76
C PHE A 5 12.02 -4.24 7.93
N GLY A 6 12.84 -3.19 7.82
CA GLY A 6 14.10 -3.23 7.07
C GLY A 6 13.94 -3.52 5.57
N MET A 7 12.74 -3.31 5.02
CA MET A 7 12.47 -3.57 3.60
C MET A 7 13.25 -2.60 2.72
N THR A 8 13.73 -3.10 1.58
CA THR A 8 14.18 -2.26 0.47
C THR A 8 13.03 -1.38 -0.03
N VAL A 9 13.36 -0.30 -0.75
CA VAL A 9 12.33 0.56 -1.36
C VAL A 9 11.41 -0.20 -2.31
N SER A 10 11.92 -1.19 -3.06
CA SER A 10 11.11 -2.03 -3.94
C SER A 10 10.14 -2.89 -3.14
N GLU A 11 10.62 -3.61 -2.12
CA GLU A 11 9.76 -4.42 -1.25
C GLU A 11 8.67 -3.57 -0.56
N ALA A 12 9.02 -2.36 -0.12
CA ALA A 12 8.08 -1.45 0.53
C ALA A 12 6.98 -0.97 -0.42
N VAL A 13 7.33 -0.58 -1.65
CA VAL A 13 6.37 -0.17 -2.70
C VAL A 13 5.45 -1.32 -3.10
N GLU A 14 6.03 -2.51 -3.22
CA GLU A 14 5.38 -3.74 -3.67
C GLU A 14 4.53 -4.43 -2.60
N ALA A 15 4.72 -4.08 -1.33
CA ALA A 15 3.99 -4.68 -0.22
C ALA A 15 2.46 -4.61 -0.44
N PRO A 16 1.70 -5.62 0.00
CA PRO A 16 0.24 -5.59 -0.02
C PRO A 16 -0.29 -4.40 0.77
N ARG A 17 -1.20 -3.64 0.17
CA ARG A 17 -1.77 -2.41 0.76
C ARG A 17 -3.15 -2.63 1.33
N TRP A 18 -3.51 -1.73 2.22
CA TRP A 18 -4.87 -1.56 2.72
C TRP A 18 -5.18 -0.07 2.89
N ARG A 19 -6.47 0.28 2.89
CA ARG A 19 -6.98 1.62 3.17
C ARG A 19 -8.25 1.51 3.99
N ASN A 20 -8.38 2.33 5.04
CA ASN A 20 -9.67 2.52 5.70
C ASN A 20 -10.45 3.65 5.01
N THR A 21 -11.71 3.38 4.70
CA THR A 21 -12.67 4.40 4.29
C THR A 21 -13.72 4.56 5.39
N HIS A 22 -14.14 5.80 5.58
CA HIS A 22 -15.15 6.13 6.57
C HIS A 22 -15.97 7.32 6.09
N SER A 23 -17.29 7.21 6.11
CA SER A 23 -18.18 8.33 5.86
C SER A 23 -18.26 9.21 7.10
N PRO A 24 -18.14 10.55 7.02
CA PRO A 24 -18.05 11.37 5.81
C PRO A 24 -16.63 11.92 5.52
N THR A 25 -15.58 11.13 5.68
CA THR A 25 -14.19 11.63 5.66
C THR A 25 -13.55 11.64 4.27
N GLU A 26 -14.24 11.19 3.22
CA GLU A 26 -13.69 11.21 1.86
C GLU A 26 -13.54 12.63 1.33
N SER A 27 -12.45 12.91 0.64
CA SER A 27 -12.19 14.25 0.10
C SER A 27 -13.05 14.58 -1.13
N ASN A 28 -13.47 13.56 -1.88
CA ASN A 28 -14.30 13.76 -3.07
C ASN A 28 -15.75 14.04 -2.67
N PHE A 29 -16.37 15.06 -3.26
CA PHE A 29 -17.81 15.30 -3.12
C PHE A 29 -18.59 14.06 -3.60
N PRO A 30 -19.62 13.58 -2.88
CA PRO A 30 -20.32 14.22 -1.76
C PRO A 30 -19.77 13.89 -0.35
N HIS A 31 -18.50 13.53 -0.23
CA HIS A 31 -17.82 13.16 1.02
C HIS A 31 -18.41 11.92 1.69
N THR A 32 -18.98 10.99 0.93
CA THR A 32 -19.57 9.75 1.46
C THR A 32 -18.91 8.53 0.83
N CYS A 33 -18.87 7.44 1.59
CA CYS A 33 -18.35 6.14 1.18
C CYS A 33 -18.86 5.05 2.12
N GLU A 34 -18.52 3.80 1.82
CA GLU A 34 -18.72 2.68 2.75
C GLU A 34 -17.69 2.72 3.89
N ASN A 35 -18.11 2.29 5.08
CA ASN A 35 -17.26 2.17 6.26
C ASN A 35 -16.56 0.81 6.27
N GLU A 36 -15.41 0.71 5.59
CA GLU A 36 -14.73 -0.56 5.37
C GLU A 36 -13.20 -0.45 5.32
N LEU A 37 -12.55 -1.61 5.33
CA LEU A 37 -11.13 -1.76 4.99
C LEU A 37 -11.03 -2.33 3.57
N LEU A 38 -10.53 -1.53 2.65
CA LEU A 38 -10.09 -2.03 1.35
C LEU A 38 -8.75 -2.72 1.58
N VAL A 39 -8.64 -4.01 1.23
CA VAL A 39 -7.45 -4.82 1.48
C VAL A 39 -7.11 -5.61 0.23
N GLU A 40 -5.86 -5.55 -0.24
CA GLU A 40 -5.45 -6.40 -1.36
C GLU A 40 -5.44 -7.88 -0.99
N SER A 41 -5.88 -8.73 -1.91
CA SER A 41 -5.91 -10.19 -1.74
C SER A 41 -4.55 -10.85 -1.51
N ARG A 42 -3.45 -10.17 -1.85
CA ARG A 42 -2.08 -10.59 -1.51
C ARG A 42 -1.78 -10.49 -0.01
N MET A 43 -2.60 -9.79 0.77
CA MET A 43 -2.52 -9.83 2.23
C MET A 43 -2.81 -11.25 2.73
N ALA A 44 -1.99 -11.74 3.67
CA ALA A 44 -2.11 -13.08 4.21
C ALA A 44 -3.54 -13.37 4.68
N ALA A 45 -4.06 -14.55 4.34
CA ALA A 45 -5.43 -14.96 4.68
C ALA A 45 -5.67 -14.89 6.19
N ASP A 46 -4.71 -15.36 7.00
CA ASP A 46 -4.79 -15.32 8.46
C ASP A 46 -4.92 -13.89 8.99
N THR A 47 -4.22 -12.92 8.39
CA THR A 47 -4.35 -11.50 8.74
C THR A 47 -5.75 -10.98 8.41
N ARG A 48 -6.28 -11.30 7.23
CA ARG A 48 -7.63 -10.89 6.80
C ARG A 48 -8.70 -11.45 7.73
N SER A 49 -8.67 -12.76 8.01
CA SER A 49 -9.60 -13.40 8.93
C SER A 49 -9.45 -12.91 10.38
N ALA A 50 -8.25 -12.52 10.79
CA ALA A 50 -8.04 -11.92 12.11
C ALA A 50 -8.57 -10.48 12.21
N LEU A 51 -8.63 -9.72 11.11
CA LEU A 51 -9.27 -8.39 11.07
C LEU A 51 -10.80 -8.52 11.11
N GLU A 52 -11.38 -9.44 10.32
CA GLU A 52 -12.84 -9.70 10.34
C GLU A 52 -13.32 -10.14 11.73
N ARG A 53 -12.57 -11.04 12.40
CA ARG A 53 -12.87 -11.45 13.79
C ARG A 53 -12.81 -10.31 14.81
N ARG A 54 -12.10 -9.22 14.50
CA ARG A 54 -12.06 -8.00 15.33
C ARG A 54 -13.18 -7.01 14.97
N GLY A 55 -14.06 -7.35 14.03
CA GLY A 55 -15.22 -6.56 13.63
C GLY A 55 -14.99 -5.64 12.44
N HIS A 56 -13.86 -5.74 11.74
CA HIS A 56 -13.64 -4.96 10.53
C HIS A 56 -14.43 -5.54 9.35
N SER A 57 -15.16 -4.68 8.62
CA SER A 57 -15.72 -5.02 7.32
C SER A 57 -14.62 -4.91 6.26
N LEU A 58 -14.35 -5.99 5.53
CA LEU A 58 -13.30 -6.04 4.52
C LEU A 58 -13.89 -6.03 3.11
N ASN A 59 -13.40 -5.11 2.28
CA ASN A 59 -13.55 -5.14 0.83
C ASN A 59 -12.26 -5.69 0.22
N LEU A 60 -12.31 -6.92 -0.27
CA LEU A 60 -11.15 -7.61 -0.80
C LEU A 60 -10.90 -7.19 -2.25
N LEU A 61 -9.76 -6.54 -2.49
CA LEU A 61 -9.33 -6.14 -3.82
C LEU A 61 -8.54 -7.24 -4.52
N ASP A 62 -8.55 -7.22 -5.84
CA ASP A 62 -7.68 -8.06 -6.68
C ASP A 62 -6.19 -7.84 -6.33
N PRO A 63 -5.30 -8.78 -6.70
CA PRO A 63 -3.87 -8.57 -6.59
C PRO A 63 -3.49 -7.28 -7.33
N TRP A 64 -2.80 -6.36 -6.65
CA TRP A 64 -2.41 -5.05 -7.21
C TRP A 64 -3.59 -4.10 -7.48
N GLY A 65 -4.77 -4.36 -6.89
CA GLY A 65 -5.98 -3.55 -7.08
C GLY A 65 -6.05 -2.29 -6.21
N ALA A 66 -5.12 -2.07 -5.27
CA ALA A 66 -5.17 -0.89 -4.41
C ALA A 66 -5.04 0.43 -5.19
N SER A 67 -5.72 1.46 -4.70
CA SER A 67 -5.56 2.83 -5.19
C SER A 67 -4.23 3.45 -4.72
N GLY A 68 -3.79 4.50 -5.42
CA GLY A 68 -2.55 5.19 -5.15
C GLY A 68 -1.43 4.78 -6.11
N SER A 69 -0.37 5.58 -6.14
CA SER A 69 0.83 5.35 -6.94
C SER A 69 2.02 5.84 -6.13
N GLU A 70 2.82 4.90 -5.63
CA GLU A 70 4.01 5.20 -4.82
C GLU A 70 5.28 5.15 -5.66
N ILE A 71 6.18 6.11 -5.46
CA ILE A 71 7.53 6.09 -6.04
C ILE A 71 8.49 6.50 -4.95
N MET A 72 9.57 5.73 -4.77
CA MET A 72 10.55 5.96 -3.73
C MET A 72 11.96 6.10 -4.32
N ILE A 73 12.74 7.01 -3.75
CA ILE A 73 14.19 7.07 -3.90
C ILE A 73 14.79 7.07 -2.50
N GLN A 74 15.73 6.17 -2.25
CA GLN A 74 16.51 6.09 -1.02
C GLN A 74 17.98 6.35 -1.33
N VAL A 75 18.62 7.15 -0.48
CA VAL A 75 20.07 7.36 -0.50
C VAL A 75 20.68 6.47 0.58
N ASP A 76 21.61 5.61 0.20
CA ASP A 76 22.48 4.90 1.14
C ASP A 76 23.56 5.88 1.64
N PRO A 77 23.55 6.26 2.93
CA PRO A 77 24.50 7.24 3.45
C PRO A 77 25.93 6.70 3.60
N GLU A 78 26.12 5.38 3.65
CA GLU A 78 27.43 4.75 3.79
C GLU A 78 28.07 4.51 2.43
N ALA A 79 27.33 3.92 1.49
CA ALA A 79 27.83 3.59 0.16
C ALA A 79 27.69 4.76 -0.85
N GLY A 80 26.83 5.74 -0.56
CA GLY A 80 26.47 6.81 -1.50
C GLY A 80 25.57 6.35 -2.66
N ALA A 81 25.10 5.10 -2.63
CA ALA A 81 24.25 4.52 -3.67
C ALA A 81 22.82 5.08 -3.62
N LEU A 82 22.16 5.10 -4.77
CA LEU A 82 20.75 5.48 -4.91
C LEU A 82 19.91 4.24 -5.26
N HIS A 83 18.89 3.96 -4.45
CA HIS A 83 17.91 2.90 -4.72
C HIS A 83 16.59 3.53 -5.11
N GLY A 84 16.01 3.09 -6.24
CA GLY A 84 14.74 3.58 -6.75
C GLY A 84 13.69 2.46 -6.89
N ALA A 85 12.43 2.78 -6.64
CA ALA A 85 11.30 1.88 -6.85
C ALA A 85 10.07 2.65 -7.36
N ALA A 86 9.29 2.02 -8.23
CA ALA A 86 8.04 2.56 -8.75
C ALA A 86 6.90 1.54 -8.59
N ASP A 87 5.69 2.04 -8.38
CA ASP A 87 4.51 1.22 -8.13
C ASP A 87 4.16 0.30 -9.31
N PRO A 88 4.10 -1.02 -9.14
CA PRO A 88 3.64 -1.90 -10.21
C PRO A 88 2.12 -1.79 -10.48
N ARG A 89 1.36 -1.06 -9.66
CA ARG A 89 -0.10 -0.86 -9.84
C ARG A 89 -0.45 0.18 -10.89
N ARG A 90 0.51 1.00 -11.32
CA ARG A 90 0.30 2.14 -12.23
C ARG A 90 1.47 2.24 -13.21
N ASP A 91 1.25 2.92 -14.32
CA ASP A 91 2.33 3.20 -15.26
C ASP A 91 3.35 4.15 -14.59
N GLY A 92 4.57 3.67 -14.36
CA GLY A 92 5.65 4.42 -13.74
C GLY A 92 6.92 3.58 -13.66
N TYR A 93 8.08 4.24 -13.74
CA TYR A 93 9.38 3.57 -13.73
C TYR A 93 10.36 4.34 -12.83
N ALA A 94 11.19 3.60 -12.10
CA ALA A 94 12.39 4.13 -11.46
C ALA A 94 13.58 3.82 -12.37
N ILE A 95 14.33 4.84 -12.77
CA ILE A 95 15.46 4.74 -13.71
C ILE A 95 16.63 5.53 -13.11
N GLY A 96 17.84 4.96 -13.16
CA GLY A 96 19.07 5.58 -12.70
C GLY A 96 20.19 5.52 -13.75
N TRP A 97 21.17 6.40 -13.61
CA TRP A 97 22.41 6.47 -14.39
C TRP A 97 23.58 6.72 -13.44
#